data_AF-A0A510E0T8-F1
#
_entry.id   AF-A0A510E0T8-F1
#
_cell.length_a   1.000
_cell.length_b   1.000
_cell.length_c   1.000
_cell.angle_alpha   90.00
_cell.angle_beta   90.00
_cell.angle_gamma   90.00
#
_symmetry.space_group_name_H-M   'P 1'
#
loop_
_entity.id
_entity.type
_entity.pdbx_description
1 polymer ?
#
loop_
_entity_poly.entity_id
_entity_poly.type
_entity_poly.pdbx_seq_one_letter_code
_entity_poly.pdbx_strand_id
1 'polypeptide(L)'
;MMRKFNYNEIVVLNPLQTRYQMMSSRVFIPLYAAANDGIYRMNRAKRVGGFAATLGIVIGVIVLAFIAIFGIFLVSLALPTSFSYPVDWIPTLIGVGLIAGSIFGIIKLVKIGKRFGKITNDLEGELIVSWDQVKTITVMNVRQENVANRPSLVVNTVAPTYKEIGDWHVLTTDGNDITIPNVDDPYNKLNYVKNRFNLNFS
;
A
#
# COMPACT_ATOMS: atom_id res chain seq x y z
N MET A 1 1.43 0.73 23.32
CA MET A 1 2.12 -0.54 22.98
C MET A 1 1.91 -0.82 21.50
N MET A 2 2.97 -1.14 20.75
CA MET A 2 2.87 -1.36 19.30
C MET A 2 2.61 -2.84 19.01
N ARG A 3 1.48 -3.15 18.35
CA ARG A 3 1.05 -4.51 18.01
C ARG A 3 1.10 -4.72 16.50
N LYS A 4 1.53 -5.91 16.09
CA LYS A 4 1.45 -6.37 14.69
C LYS A 4 0.10 -7.02 14.43
N PHE A 5 -0.46 -6.75 13.25
CA PHE A 5 -1.76 -7.23 12.81
C PHE A 5 -1.66 -7.89 11.45
N ASN A 6 -2.47 -8.93 11.27
CA ASN A 6 -2.80 -9.42 9.94
C ASN A 6 -3.99 -8.63 9.38
N TYR A 7 -4.09 -8.48 8.05
CA TYR A 7 -5.19 -7.75 7.41
C TYR A 7 -6.58 -8.31 7.76
N ASN A 8 -6.67 -9.61 8.03
CA ASN A 8 -7.92 -10.27 8.39
C ASN A 8 -8.37 -10.02 9.83
N GLU A 9 -7.53 -9.44 10.68
CA GLU A 9 -7.83 -9.20 12.10
C GLU A 9 -8.45 -7.83 12.33
N ILE A 10 -8.35 -6.92 11.36
CA ILE A 10 -8.68 -5.51 11.53
C ILE A 10 -9.80 -5.07 10.60
N VAL A 11 -10.51 -4.03 11.02
CA VAL A 11 -11.46 -3.27 10.21
C VAL A 11 -10.91 -1.87 10.05
N VAL A 12 -10.54 -1.50 8.82
CA VAL A 12 -10.02 -0.15 8.53
C VAL A 12 -11.16 0.86 8.61
N LEU A 13 -11.02 1.87 9.48
CA LEU A 13 -12.07 2.85 9.77
C LEU A 13 -12.08 3.97 8.72
N ASN A 14 -10.93 4.58 8.49
CA ASN A 14 -10.74 5.64 7.51
C ASN A 14 -9.86 5.14 6.34
N PRO A 15 -10.42 4.36 5.40
CA PRO A 15 -9.67 3.82 4.28
C PRO A 15 -9.03 4.96 3.47
N LEU A 16 -7.82 4.71 2.94
CA LEU A 16 -7.21 5.59 1.94
C LEU A 16 -8.15 5.66 0.74
N GLN A 17 -8.90 6.76 0.63
CA GLN A 17 -10.09 6.78 -0.21
C GLN A 17 -9.79 6.89 -1.71
N THR A 18 -8.53 7.00 -2.13
CA THR A 18 -8.05 6.67 -3.50
C THR A 18 -6.55 6.96 -3.62
N ARG A 19 -5.87 6.39 -4.62
CA ARG A 19 -4.46 6.72 -4.95
C ARG A 19 -4.25 8.22 -5.24
N TYR A 20 -5.31 8.94 -5.64
CA TYR A 20 -5.27 10.37 -5.96
C TYR A 20 -5.40 11.30 -4.74
N GLN A 21 -5.94 10.82 -3.62
CA GLN A 21 -5.96 11.59 -2.35
C GLN A 21 -4.59 11.61 -1.64
N MET A 22 -3.59 10.86 -2.15
CA MET A 22 -2.19 10.96 -1.71
C MET A 22 -1.56 12.33 -1.98
N MET A 23 -2.23 13.21 -2.73
CA MET A 23 -1.80 14.60 -2.96
C MET A 23 -2.63 15.63 -2.17
N SER A 24 -3.53 15.20 -1.30
CA SER A 24 -4.37 16.08 -0.46
C SER A 24 -3.89 16.11 1.00
N SER A 25 -4.30 17.12 1.78
CA SER A 25 -3.97 17.26 3.22
C SER A 25 -4.33 16.03 4.09
N ARG A 26 -5.16 15.10 3.58
CA ARG A 26 -5.51 13.82 4.24
C ARG A 26 -4.37 12.80 4.35
N VAL A 27 -3.24 13.03 3.68
CA VAL A 27 -2.04 12.21 3.88
C VAL A 27 -1.50 12.32 5.30
N PHE A 28 -1.72 13.46 5.97
CA PHE A 28 -1.27 13.71 7.34
C PHE A 28 -2.20 13.15 8.42
N ILE A 29 -3.42 12.75 8.07
CA ILE A 29 -4.37 12.19 9.04
C ILE A 29 -3.91 10.76 9.35
N PRO A 30 -3.79 10.34 10.61
CA PRO A 30 -3.44 8.96 10.93
C PRO A 30 -4.46 7.94 10.36
N LEU A 31 -3.97 6.77 9.97
CA LEU A 31 -4.86 5.66 9.59
C LEU A 31 -5.33 4.99 10.88
N TYR A 32 -6.63 4.77 11.05
CA TYR A 32 -7.22 4.10 12.18
C TYR A 32 -7.85 2.77 11.74
N ALA A 33 -7.75 1.77 12.60
CA ALA A 33 -8.46 0.51 12.43
C ALA A 33 -9.00 0.00 13.77
N ALA A 34 -10.13 -0.69 13.72
CA ALA A 34 -10.68 -1.43 14.84
C ALA A 34 -10.17 -2.88 14.80
N ALA A 35 -9.77 -3.41 15.95
CA ALA A 35 -9.37 -4.80 16.16
C ALA A 35 -10.26 -5.43 17.26
N ASN A 36 -9.98 -6.66 17.65
CA ASN A 36 -10.76 -7.39 18.66
C ASN A 36 -10.69 -6.78 20.07
N ASP A 37 -9.62 -6.05 20.38
CA ASP A 37 -9.30 -5.49 21.69
C ASP A 37 -9.46 -3.96 21.76
N GLY A 38 -9.43 -3.25 20.63
CA GLY A 38 -9.66 -1.81 20.64
C GLY A 38 -9.51 -1.13 19.28
N ILE A 39 -9.41 0.21 19.33
CA ILE A 39 -9.10 1.05 18.17
C ILE A 39 -7.61 1.36 18.18
N TYR A 40 -7.00 1.20 17.01
CA TYR A 40 -5.57 1.37 16.78
C TYR A 40 -5.29 2.48 15.78
N ARG A 41 -4.22 3.24 16.06
CA ARG A 41 -3.57 4.13 15.11
C ARG A 41 -2.47 3.36 14.37
N MET A 42 -2.69 3.14 13.09
CA MET A 42 -1.81 2.37 12.21
C MET A 42 -0.63 3.21 11.70
N ASN A 43 0.55 2.60 11.69
CA ASN A 43 1.78 3.20 11.19
C ASN A 43 1.82 3.17 9.65
N ARG A 44 1.75 4.35 9.01
CA ARG A 44 1.72 4.51 7.55
C ARG A 44 3.07 4.26 6.86
N ALA A 45 4.19 4.50 7.55
CA ALA A 45 5.51 4.50 6.94
C ALA A 45 5.89 3.14 6.32
N LYS A 46 5.51 2.05 6.97
CA LYS A 46 5.79 0.68 6.48
C LYS A 46 4.97 0.32 5.24
N ARG A 47 3.76 0.87 5.08
CA ARG A 47 2.90 0.63 3.91
C ARG A 47 3.41 1.33 2.64
N VAL A 48 3.89 2.57 2.78
CA VAL A 48 4.40 3.35 1.63
C VAL A 48 5.80 2.86 1.22
N GLY A 49 6.66 2.52 2.18
CA GLY A 49 8.00 1.99 1.89
C GLY A 49 7.96 0.68 1.09
N GLY A 50 7.03 -0.22 1.40
CA GLY A 50 6.83 -1.46 0.64
C GLY A 50 6.36 -1.24 -0.80
N PHE A 51 5.49 -0.26 -1.04
CA PHE A 51 5.02 0.09 -2.38
C PHE A 51 6.13 0.70 -3.24
N ALA A 52 6.91 1.63 -2.68
CA ALA A 52 8.05 2.23 -3.37
C ALA A 52 9.13 1.19 -3.70
N ALA A 53 9.42 0.28 -2.76
CA ALA A 53 10.34 -0.83 -2.99
C ALA A 53 9.83 -1.77 -4.10
N THR A 54 8.53 -2.09 -4.11
CA THR A 54 7.93 -2.95 -5.14
C THR A 54 8.00 -2.29 -6.52
N LEU A 55 7.65 -1.00 -6.64
CA LEU A 55 7.77 -0.26 -7.89
C LEU A 55 9.22 -0.18 -8.38
N GLY A 56 10.16 0.12 -7.48
CA GLY A 56 11.58 0.17 -7.81
C GLY A 56 12.11 -1.18 -8.31
N ILE A 57 11.68 -2.28 -7.71
CA ILE A 57 12.02 -3.64 -8.16
C ILE A 57 11.44 -3.92 -9.54
N VAL A 58 10.16 -3.58 -9.78
CA VAL A 58 9.52 -3.80 -11.08
C VAL A 58 10.24 -3.00 -12.18
N ILE A 59 10.51 -1.71 -11.95
CA ILE A 59 11.26 -0.87 -12.88
C ILE A 59 12.65 -1.45 -13.12
N GLY A 60 13.35 -1.86 -12.06
CA GLY A 60 14.68 -2.48 -12.17
C GLY A 60 14.67 -3.76 -13.00
N VAL A 61 13.67 -4.63 -12.82
CA VAL A 61 13.52 -5.85 -13.64
C VAL A 61 13.26 -5.52 -15.10
N ILE A 62 12.41 -4.52 -15.39
CA ILE A 62 12.15 -4.08 -16.77
C ILE A 62 13.42 -3.57 -17.43
N VAL A 63 14.18 -2.70 -16.74
CA VAL A 63 15.45 -2.15 -17.26
C VAL A 63 16.47 -3.27 -17.53
N LEU A 64 16.64 -4.22 -16.60
CA LEU A 64 17.54 -5.36 -16.81
C LEU A 64 17.08 -6.27 -17.96
N ALA A 65 15.78 -6.44 -18.16
CA ALA A 65 15.26 -7.19 -19.29
C ALA A 65 15.62 -6.51 -20.63
N PHE A 66 15.50 -5.17 -20.71
CA PHE A 66 15.95 -4.41 -21.88
C PHE A 66 17.46 -4.56 -22.12
N ILE A 67 18.28 -4.50 -21.07
CA ILE A 67 19.74 -4.70 -21.18
C ILE A 67 20.06 -6.11 -21.68
N ALA A 68 19.33 -7.13 -21.22
CA ALA A 68 19.50 -8.50 -21.70
C ALA A 68 19.16 -8.62 -23.20
N ILE A 69 18.05 -8.02 -23.65
CA ILE A 69 17.65 -8.00 -25.06
C ILE A 69 18.73 -7.31 -25.91
N PHE A 70 19.27 -6.18 -25.44
CA PHE A 70 20.36 -5.49 -26.12
C PHE A 70 21.64 -6.35 -26.19
N GLY A 71 21.96 -7.07 -25.12
CA GLY A 71 23.06 -8.05 -25.12
C GLY A 71 22.86 -9.18 -26.13
N ILE A 72 21.64 -9.74 -26.21
CA ILE A 72 21.28 -10.77 -27.21
C ILE A 72 21.45 -10.23 -28.62
N PHE A 73 20.99 -8.99 -28.88
CA PHE A 73 21.14 -8.33 -30.17
C PHE A 73 22.62 -8.18 -30.56
N LEU A 74 23.47 -7.70 -29.65
CA LEU A 74 24.92 -7.59 -29.85
C LEU A 74 25.57 -8.93 -30.20
N VAL A 75 25.25 -9.99 -29.44
CA VAL A 75 25.76 -11.35 -29.71
C VAL A 75 25.27 -11.85 -31.07
N SER A 76 23.99 -11.63 -31.41
CA SER A 76 23.41 -12.10 -32.68
C SER A 76 24.06 -11.47 -33.91
N LEU A 77 24.56 -10.23 -33.79
CA LEU A 77 25.26 -9.53 -34.87
C LEU A 77 26.74 -9.91 -34.96
N ALA A 78 27.43 -9.96 -33.82
CA ALA A 78 28.88 -10.08 -33.78
C ALA A 78 29.38 -11.54 -33.76
N LEU A 79 28.63 -12.47 -33.17
CA LEU A 79 29.06 -13.86 -33.05
C LEU A 79 29.28 -14.53 -34.42
N PRO A 80 28.39 -14.39 -35.43
CA PRO A 80 28.60 -14.99 -36.74
C PRO A 80 29.87 -14.50 -37.44
N THR A 81 30.19 -13.20 -37.30
CA THR A 81 31.36 -12.59 -37.96
C THR A 81 32.66 -12.81 -37.17
N SER A 82 32.58 -13.02 -35.86
CA SER A 82 33.73 -13.23 -34.97
C SER A 82 34.60 -14.44 -35.29
N PHE A 83 34.05 -15.43 -35.99
CA PHE A 83 34.83 -16.58 -36.47
C PHE A 83 35.74 -16.22 -37.64
N SER A 84 35.41 -15.17 -38.39
CA SER A 84 36.21 -14.65 -39.51
C SER A 84 37.06 -13.44 -39.11
N TYR A 85 36.58 -12.62 -38.17
CA TYR A 85 37.24 -11.40 -37.72
C TYR A 85 37.40 -11.42 -36.19
N PRO A 86 38.60 -11.75 -35.67
CA PRO A 86 38.82 -11.90 -34.23
C PRO A 86 38.47 -10.67 -33.38
N VAL A 87 38.47 -9.47 -33.96
CA VAL A 87 38.09 -8.22 -33.27
C VAL A 87 36.62 -8.24 -32.81
N ASP A 88 35.74 -8.95 -33.51
CA ASP A 88 34.30 -9.04 -33.18
C ASP A 88 34.02 -9.94 -31.96
N TRP A 89 35.05 -10.60 -31.40
CA TRP A 89 34.93 -11.24 -30.08
C TRP A 89 34.69 -10.23 -28.97
N ILE A 90 35.18 -8.99 -29.11
CA ILE A 90 35.00 -7.94 -28.11
C ILE A 90 33.51 -7.61 -27.90
N PRO A 91 32.74 -7.21 -28.95
CA PRO A 91 31.30 -6.96 -28.79
C PRO A 91 30.52 -8.21 -28.40
N THR A 92 30.95 -9.41 -28.83
CA THR A 92 30.34 -10.68 -28.45
C THR A 92 30.46 -10.94 -26.93
N LEU A 93 31.67 -10.79 -26.37
CA LEU A 93 31.92 -10.96 -24.94
C LEU A 93 31.18 -9.92 -24.09
N ILE A 94 31.12 -8.66 -24.56
CA ILE A 94 30.31 -7.61 -23.94
C ILE A 94 28.84 -8.04 -23.91
N GLY A 95 28.30 -8.49 -25.04
CA GLY A 95 26.92 -8.96 -25.14
C GLY A 95 26.60 -10.13 -24.19
N VAL A 96 27.48 -11.13 -24.12
CA VAL A 96 27.35 -12.24 -23.15
C VAL A 96 27.39 -11.75 -21.70
N GLY A 97 28.30 -10.81 -21.39
CA GLY A 97 28.39 -10.19 -20.06
C GLY A 97 27.12 -9.44 -19.66
N LEU A 98 26.51 -8.71 -20.59
CA LEU A 98 25.24 -8.02 -20.37
C LEU A 98 24.09 -8.99 -20.09
N ILE A 99 24.01 -10.11 -20.82
CA ILE A 99 22.99 -11.14 -20.60
C ILE A 99 23.16 -11.77 -19.21
N ALA A 100 24.36 -12.25 -18.89
CA ALA A 100 24.64 -12.91 -17.62
C ALA A 100 24.44 -11.98 -16.43
N GLY A 101 24.93 -10.74 -16.53
CA GLY A 101 24.75 -9.70 -15.50
C GLY A 101 23.28 -9.33 -15.28
N SER A 102 22.50 -9.23 -16.36
CA SER A 102 21.07 -8.91 -16.27
C SER A 102 20.28 -10.03 -15.61
N ILE A 103 20.52 -11.29 -15.98
CA ILE A 103 19.89 -12.46 -15.37
C ILE A 103 20.22 -12.51 -13.87
N PHE A 104 21.50 -12.35 -13.52
CA PHE A 104 21.92 -12.33 -12.12
C PHE A 104 21.25 -11.20 -11.32
N GLY A 105 21.19 -9.99 -11.89
CA GLY A 105 20.52 -8.84 -11.30
C GLY A 105 19.03 -9.08 -11.05
N ILE A 106 18.31 -9.65 -12.03
CA ILE A 106 16.89 -9.99 -11.91
C ILE A 106 16.68 -11.00 -10.78
N ILE A 107 17.47 -12.07 -10.72
CA ILE A 107 17.36 -13.08 -9.65
C ILE A 107 17.54 -12.43 -8.27
N LYS A 108 18.52 -11.53 -8.12
CA LYS A 108 18.79 -10.83 -6.87
C LYS A 108 17.64 -9.89 -6.48
N LEU A 109 17.13 -9.11 -7.44
CA LEU A 109 15.98 -8.22 -7.24
C LEU A 109 14.71 -9.00 -6.84
N VAL A 110 14.44 -10.14 -7.47
CA VAL A 110 13.31 -11.01 -7.12
C VAL A 110 13.45 -11.57 -5.70
N LYS A 111 14.65 -12.01 -5.30
CA LYS A 111 14.91 -12.47 -3.92
C LYS A 111 14.67 -11.35 -2.89
N ILE A 112 15.08 -10.12 -3.21
CA ILE A 112 14.83 -8.95 -2.38
C ILE A 112 13.33 -8.64 -2.32
N GLY A 113 12.63 -8.68 -3.46
CA GLY A 113 11.18 -8.48 -3.53
C GLY A 113 10.39 -9.46 -2.68
N LYS A 114 10.78 -10.75 -2.68
CA LYS A 114 10.16 -11.76 -1.80
C LYS A 114 10.34 -11.43 -0.30
N ARG A 115 11.43 -10.78 0.10
CA ARG A 115 11.63 -10.33 1.49
C ARG A 115 10.74 -9.14 1.82
N PHE A 116 10.62 -8.17 0.92
CA PHE A 116 9.74 -7.02 1.11
C PHE A 116 8.26 -7.41 1.12
N GLY A 117 7.85 -8.37 0.27
CA GLY A 117 6.48 -8.90 0.28
C GLY A 117 6.08 -9.54 1.61
N LYS A 118 7.03 -10.06 2.40
CA LYS A 118 6.77 -10.52 3.77
C LYS A 118 6.58 -9.36 4.74
N ILE A 119 7.31 -8.26 4.57
CA ILE A 119 7.25 -7.06 5.44
C ILE A 119 5.97 -6.26 5.17
N THR A 120 5.43 -6.26 3.95
CA THR A 120 4.20 -5.53 3.60
C THR A 120 2.91 -6.11 4.21
N ASN A 121 2.98 -7.32 4.76
CA ASN A 121 1.86 -7.96 5.43
C ASN A 121 1.79 -7.65 6.94
N ASP A 122 2.83 -7.04 7.49
CA ASP A 122 2.86 -6.64 8.90
C ASP A 122 2.34 -5.21 9.02
N LEU A 123 1.03 -5.06 9.29
CA LEU A 123 0.50 -3.78 9.74
C LEU A 123 0.82 -3.61 11.22
N GLU A 124 1.41 -2.48 11.59
CA GLU A 124 1.68 -2.15 12.98
C GLU A 124 0.77 -1.02 13.42
N GLY A 125 0.14 -1.19 14.59
CA GLY A 125 -0.73 -0.22 15.19
C GLY A 125 -0.39 0.05 16.65
N GLU A 126 -0.56 1.29 17.06
CA GLU A 126 -0.56 1.69 18.47
C GLU A 126 -2.00 1.73 18.98
N LEU A 127 -2.26 1.07 20.11
CA LEU A 127 -3.57 1.10 20.75
C LEU A 127 -3.88 2.52 21.21
N ILE A 128 -5.03 3.05 20.78
CA ILE A 128 -5.53 4.37 21.17
C ILE A 128 -6.55 4.24 22.29
N VAL A 129 -7.49 3.31 22.15
CA VAL A 129 -8.53 3.05 23.15
C VAL A 129 -8.92 1.59 23.09
N SER A 130 -8.99 0.97 24.27
CA SER A 130 -9.43 -0.41 24.42
C SER A 130 -10.95 -0.46 24.55
N TRP A 131 -11.60 -1.53 24.06
CA TRP A 131 -13.07 -1.61 24.08
C TRP A 131 -13.69 -1.59 25.48
N ASP A 132 -12.97 -2.10 26.48
CA ASP A 132 -13.36 -2.07 27.90
C ASP A 132 -13.41 -0.64 28.47
N GLN A 133 -12.68 0.29 27.86
CA GLN A 133 -12.67 1.70 28.23
C GLN A 133 -13.71 2.50 27.45
N VAL A 134 -14.34 1.94 26.42
CA VAL A 134 -15.33 2.65 25.59
C VAL A 134 -16.70 2.65 26.27
N LYS A 135 -17.22 3.84 26.58
CA LYS A 135 -18.57 4.03 27.09
C LYS A 135 -19.60 4.15 25.97
N THR A 136 -19.31 4.99 24.98
CA THR A 136 -20.18 5.20 23.81
C THR A 136 -19.37 5.71 22.63
N ILE A 137 -19.87 5.45 21.41
CA ILE A 137 -19.33 6.01 20.19
C ILE A 137 -20.45 6.78 19.49
N THR A 138 -20.29 8.09 19.39
CA THR A 138 -21.22 8.97 18.69
C THR A 138 -20.67 9.33 17.32
N VAL A 139 -21.52 9.25 16.30
CA VAL A 139 -21.18 9.66 14.94
C VAL A 139 -21.50 11.15 14.80
N MET A 140 -20.51 11.94 14.39
CA MET A 140 -20.63 13.38 14.21
C MET A 140 -20.09 13.82 12.84
N ASN A 141 -20.37 15.07 12.46
CA ASN A 141 -19.82 15.71 11.25
C ASN A 141 -20.00 14.90 9.95
N VAL A 142 -21.15 14.23 9.83
CA VAL A 142 -21.49 13.41 8.65
C VAL A 142 -21.71 14.32 7.46
N ARG A 143 -21.01 14.01 6.38
CA ARG A 143 -21.09 14.73 5.12
C ARG A 143 -20.90 13.77 3.96
N GLN A 144 -21.47 14.11 2.81
CA GLN A 144 -21.21 13.37 1.59
C GLN A 144 -20.01 13.97 0.86
N GLU A 145 -19.05 13.13 0.51
CA GLU A 145 -17.91 13.52 -0.29
C GLU A 145 -17.86 12.74 -1.58
N ASN A 146 -17.50 13.42 -2.67
CA ASN A 146 -17.20 12.74 -3.92
C ASN A 146 -15.83 12.06 -3.81
N VAL A 147 -15.84 10.73 -3.75
CA VAL A 147 -14.63 9.90 -3.66
C VAL A 147 -14.16 9.45 -5.05
N ALA A 148 -14.98 9.63 -6.09
CA ALA A 148 -14.56 9.42 -7.47
C ALA A 148 -13.90 10.66 -8.04
N ASN A 149 -12.59 10.77 -7.88
CA ASN A 149 -11.75 11.49 -8.83
C ASN A 149 -10.73 10.51 -9.42
N ARG A 150 -11.15 9.80 -10.48
CA ARG A 150 -10.23 9.19 -11.45
C ARG A 150 -9.98 10.22 -12.55
N PRO A 151 -8.89 11.01 -12.54
CA PRO A 151 -8.40 11.58 -13.78
C PRO A 151 -7.79 10.42 -14.57
N SER A 152 -8.61 9.73 -15.36
CA SER A 152 -8.06 8.89 -16.41
C SER A 152 -7.65 9.83 -17.54
N LEU A 153 -6.41 9.71 -18.02
CA LEU A 153 -5.86 10.50 -19.14
C LEU A 153 -6.64 10.30 -20.46
N VAL A 154 -7.64 9.42 -20.49
CA VAL A 154 -8.29 8.93 -21.72
C VAL A 154 -9.82 9.06 -21.68
N VAL A 155 -10.44 9.15 -20.49
CA VAL A 155 -11.91 9.23 -20.36
C VAL A 155 -12.29 10.13 -19.18
N ASN A 156 -12.92 11.27 -19.48
CA ASN A 156 -13.69 12.06 -18.52
C ASN A 156 -14.90 11.23 -18.05
N THR A 157 -14.73 10.41 -17.02
CA THR A 157 -15.86 9.70 -16.40
C THR A 157 -16.62 10.68 -15.49
N VAL A 158 -17.77 11.16 -16.00
CA VAL A 158 -18.71 12.13 -15.38
C VAL A 158 -19.65 11.46 -14.38
N ALA A 159 -19.13 10.62 -13.47
CA ALA A 159 -19.96 9.93 -12.49
C ALA A 159 -19.38 10.11 -11.07
N PRO A 160 -19.77 11.18 -10.35
CA PRO A 160 -19.37 11.35 -8.96
C PRO A 160 -19.87 10.15 -8.14
N THR A 161 -18.96 9.49 -7.45
CA THR A 161 -19.32 8.45 -6.47
C THR A 161 -19.27 9.11 -5.12
N TYR A 162 -20.44 9.49 -4.62
CA TYR A 162 -20.57 10.06 -3.29
C TYR A 162 -20.47 8.95 -2.25
N LYS A 163 -19.69 9.20 -1.20
CA LYS A 163 -19.68 8.39 0.01
C LYS A 163 -19.95 9.26 1.21
N GLU A 164 -20.66 8.71 2.17
CA GLU A 164 -20.81 9.34 3.48
C GLU A 164 -19.53 9.17 4.29
N ILE A 165 -19.08 10.28 4.86
CA ILE A 165 -17.90 10.35 5.70
C ILE A 165 -18.30 11.13 6.95
N GLY A 166 -17.94 10.61 8.11
CA GLY A 166 -18.14 11.31 9.37
C GLY A 166 -17.01 11.03 10.34
N ASP A 167 -17.08 11.63 11.51
CA ASP A 167 -16.14 11.42 12.58
C ASP A 167 -16.79 10.53 13.64
N TRP A 168 -16.01 9.65 14.25
CA TRP A 168 -16.45 8.95 15.47
C TRP A 168 -15.85 9.66 16.67
N HIS A 169 -16.71 10.07 17.59
CA HIS A 169 -16.32 10.54 18.91
C HIS A 169 -16.47 9.37 19.88
N VAL A 170 -15.34 8.93 20.42
CA VAL A 170 -15.29 7.79 21.34
C VAL A 170 -15.17 8.35 22.74
N LEU A 171 -16.27 8.30 23.47
CA LEU A 171 -16.29 8.69 24.88
C LEU A 171 -15.84 7.50 25.72
N THR A 172 -14.79 7.69 26.50
CA THR A 172 -14.26 6.67 27.39
C THR A 172 -14.90 6.75 28.78
N THR A 173 -14.77 5.68 29.56
CA THR A 173 -15.35 5.56 30.92
C THR A 173 -14.75 6.55 31.92
N ASP A 174 -13.52 7.01 31.67
CA ASP A 174 -12.84 8.08 32.41
C ASP A 174 -13.23 9.50 31.96
N GLY A 175 -14.11 9.62 30.97
CA GLY A 175 -14.65 10.90 30.48
C GLY A 175 -13.83 11.58 29.38
N ASN A 176 -12.77 10.95 28.87
CA ASN A 176 -12.04 11.47 27.71
C ASN A 176 -12.86 11.28 26.41
N ASP A 177 -12.74 12.23 25.48
CA ASP A 177 -13.32 12.12 24.14
C ASP A 177 -12.19 11.99 23.11
N ILE A 178 -12.20 10.89 22.37
CA ILE A 178 -11.22 10.59 21.33
C ILE A 178 -11.91 10.65 19.97
N THR A 179 -11.48 11.61 19.15
CA THR A 179 -11.99 11.74 17.78
C THR A 179 -11.22 10.85 16.81
N ILE A 180 -11.95 9.99 16.10
CA ILE A 180 -11.48 9.22 14.94
C ILE A 180 -12.05 9.89 13.68
N PRO A 181 -11.24 10.65 12.95
CA PRO A 181 -11.74 11.47 11.85
C PRO A 181 -11.91 10.69 10.55
N ASN A 182 -12.86 11.13 9.73
CA ASN A 182 -13.08 10.68 8.34
C ASN A 182 -13.34 9.16 8.19
N VAL A 183 -14.16 8.59 9.06
CA VAL A 183 -14.65 7.23 8.94
C VAL A 183 -15.58 7.11 7.73
N ASP A 184 -15.31 6.13 6.86
CA ASP A 184 -16.10 5.86 5.65
C ASP A 184 -17.37 5.09 6.01
N ASP A 185 -18.53 5.61 5.61
CA ASP A 185 -19.86 5.10 5.97
C ASP A 185 -19.99 4.86 7.49
N PRO A 186 -19.97 5.95 8.29
CA PRO A 186 -19.68 5.88 9.71
C PRO A 186 -20.72 5.09 10.51
N TYR A 187 -21.99 5.10 10.12
CA TYR A 187 -23.06 4.36 10.80
C TYR A 187 -23.00 2.87 10.50
N ASN A 188 -22.98 2.47 9.22
CA ASN A 188 -22.93 1.06 8.86
C ASN A 188 -21.62 0.42 9.32
N LYS A 189 -20.52 1.17 9.27
CA LYS A 189 -19.22 0.70 9.76
C LYS A 189 -19.22 0.49 11.26
N LEU A 190 -19.89 1.35 12.04
CA LEU A 190 -19.99 1.17 13.49
C LEU A 190 -20.76 -0.10 13.81
N ASN A 191 -21.91 -0.31 13.16
CA ASN A 191 -22.70 -1.54 13.31
C ASN A 191 -21.90 -2.78 12.92
N TYR A 192 -21.15 -2.72 11.82
CA TYR A 192 -20.28 -3.81 11.39
C TYR A 192 -19.19 -4.13 12.42
N VAL A 193 -18.52 -3.12 12.97
CA VAL A 193 -17.50 -3.28 14.02
C VAL A 193 -18.10 -3.88 15.29
N LYS A 194 -19.26 -3.36 15.73
CA LYS A 194 -20.00 -3.91 16.88
C LYS A 194 -20.32 -5.39 16.69
N ASN A 195 -20.87 -5.76 15.53
CA ASN A 195 -21.21 -7.14 15.22
C ASN A 195 -19.98 -8.05 15.10
N ARG A 196 -18.91 -7.59 14.43
CA ARG A 196 -17.71 -8.39 14.17
C ARG A 196 -16.94 -8.72 15.45
N PHE A 197 -16.88 -7.78 16.39
CA PHE A 197 -16.14 -7.95 17.64
C PHE A 197 -17.06 -8.15 18.86
N ASN A 198 -18.36 -8.37 18.63
CA ASN A 198 -19.37 -8.63 19.66
C ASN A 198 -19.38 -7.57 20.77
N LEU A 199 -19.46 -6.30 20.39
CA LEU A 199 -19.37 -5.15 21.28
C LEU A 199 -20.77 -4.66 21.68
N ASN A 200 -20.98 -4.43 22.98
CA ASN A 200 -22.30 -4.13 23.56
C ASN A 200 -22.44 -2.72 24.15
N PHE A 201 -21.55 -1.78 23.80
CA PHE A 201 -21.70 -0.39 24.22
C PHE A 201 -22.77 0.33 23.38
N SER A 202 -23.46 1.27 24.02
CA SER A 202 -24.50 2.12 23.41
C SER A 202 -23.89 3.06 22.39
#